data_AF-A0A7Y0AIA4-F1
#
_entry.id   AF-A0A7Y0AIA4-F1
#
_cell.length_a   1.000
_cell.length_b   1.000
_cell.length_c   1.000
_cell.angle_alpha   90.00
_cell.angle_beta   90.00
_cell.angle_gamma   90.00
#
_symmetry.space_group_name_H-M   'P 1'
#
loop_
_entity.id
_entity.type
_entity.pdbx_description
1 polymer ?
#
loop_
_entity_poly.entity_id
_entity_poly.type
_entity_poly.pdbx_seq_one_letter_code
_entity_poly.pdbx_strand_id
1 'polypeptide(L)'
;MEELLRPRHPLAKYHQSQLEFLAALPEAQRAYHARLFRLGNASYRYQQQAAGEVTEDDFRHWLAGLPEKMRLAMERDGFEASKNSLSLRRHALERRDLGHDAFLQAILSPEDWAYQQELAQSSPPK
;
A
#
# COMPACT_ATOMS: atom_id res chain seq x y z
N MET A 1 9.83 -19.09 11.10
CA MET A 1 10.11 -17.69 10.74
C MET A 1 9.35 -17.29 9.48
N GLU A 2 9.34 -18.12 8.43
CA GLU A 2 8.53 -17.93 7.21
C GLU A 2 7.05 -17.63 7.47
N GLU A 3 6.44 -18.37 8.41
CA GLU A 3 5.04 -18.17 8.82
C GLU A 3 4.76 -16.79 9.45
N LEU A 4 5.78 -16.09 9.94
CA LEU A 4 5.62 -14.76 10.54
C LEU A 4 5.39 -13.67 9.47
N LEU A 5 5.64 -13.95 8.19
CA LEU A 5 5.56 -12.98 7.10
C LEU A 5 4.46 -13.37 6.11
N ARG A 6 3.23 -13.56 6.60
CA ARG A 6 2.04 -13.79 5.77
C ARG A 6 1.04 -12.64 5.91
N PRO A 7 0.83 -11.78 4.90
CA PRO A 7 1.33 -11.92 3.54
C PRO A 7 2.83 -11.58 3.37
N ARG A 8 3.50 -12.33 2.50
CA ARG A 8 4.92 -12.13 2.15
C ARG A 8 5.11 -11.07 1.09
N HIS A 9 6.28 -10.45 1.06
CA HIS A 9 6.66 -9.58 -0.06
C HIS A 9 6.65 -10.40 -1.37
N PRO A 10 6.07 -9.88 -2.48
CA PRO A 10 6.01 -10.63 -3.73
C PRO A 10 7.38 -10.87 -4.37
N LEU A 11 8.31 -9.92 -4.23
CA LEU A 11 9.70 -10.09 -4.67
C LEU A 11 10.53 -10.83 -3.62
N ALA A 12 11.14 -11.95 -4.02
CA ALA A 12 11.89 -12.84 -3.14
C ALA A 12 13.05 -12.16 -2.39
N LYS A 13 13.76 -11.23 -3.05
CA LYS A 13 14.89 -10.50 -2.43
C LYS A 13 14.47 -9.76 -1.16
N TYR A 14 13.32 -9.09 -1.18
CA TYR A 14 12.85 -8.31 -0.03
C TYR A 14 12.25 -9.21 1.05
N HIS A 15 11.60 -10.30 0.65
CA HIS A 15 11.14 -11.32 1.61
C HIS A 15 12.32 -11.91 2.38
N GLN A 16 13.41 -12.26 1.68
CA GLN A 16 14.62 -12.78 2.31
C GLN A 16 15.24 -11.77 3.27
N SER A 17 15.38 -10.50 2.87
CA SER A 17 15.88 -9.44 3.76
C SER A 17 15.00 -9.22 4.99
N GLN A 18 13.67 -9.36 4.87
CA GLN A 18 12.76 -9.27 6.03
C GLN A 18 12.98 -10.41 7.02
N LEU A 19 13.21 -11.64 6.55
CA LEU A 19 13.52 -12.78 7.42
C LEU A 19 14.85 -12.59 8.16
N GLU A 20 15.89 -12.16 7.44
CA GLU A 20 17.22 -11.88 8.01
C GLU A 20 17.13 -10.79 9.08
N PHE A 21 16.39 -9.71 8.80
CA PHE A 21 16.14 -8.65 9.75
C PHE A 21 15.44 -9.17 11.02
N LEU A 22 14.38 -9.97 10.87
CA LEU A 22 13.66 -10.55 12.02
C LEU A 22 14.53 -11.53 12.82
N ALA A 23 15.39 -12.31 12.15
CA ALA A 23 16.30 -13.24 12.82
C ALA A 23 17.31 -12.51 13.71
N ALA A 24 17.79 -11.35 13.26
CA ALA A 24 18.76 -10.51 13.99
C ALA A 24 18.16 -9.76 15.19
N LEU A 25 16.83 -9.60 15.25
CA LEU A 25 16.17 -8.89 16.35
C LEU A 25 16.06 -9.73 17.63
N PRO A 26 16.06 -9.07 18.81
CA PRO A 26 15.61 -9.69 20.05
C PRO A 26 14.18 -10.24 19.92
N GLU A 27 13.91 -11.39 20.52
CA GLU A 27 12.63 -12.10 20.39
C GLU A 27 11.42 -11.20 20.69
N ALA A 28 11.51 -10.39 21.75
CA ALA A 28 10.46 -9.47 22.17
C ALA A 28 10.07 -8.43 21.10
N GLN A 29 10.95 -8.11 20.15
CA GLN A 29 10.70 -7.12 19.09
C GLN A 29 10.19 -7.76 17.79
N ARG A 30 10.43 -9.06 17.59
CA ARG A 30 10.15 -9.74 16.30
C ARG A 30 8.68 -9.66 15.91
N ALA A 31 7.77 -9.85 16.85
CA ALA A 31 6.33 -9.86 16.57
C ALA A 31 5.84 -8.50 16.02
N TYR A 32 6.29 -7.40 16.64
CA TYR A 32 5.95 -6.05 16.21
C TYR A 32 6.46 -5.76 14.81
N HIS A 33 7.76 -6.01 14.54
CA HIS A 33 8.32 -5.76 13.21
C HIS A 33 7.75 -6.67 12.13
N ALA A 34 7.43 -7.93 12.46
CA ALA A 34 6.78 -8.84 11.53
C ALA A 34 5.40 -8.32 11.12
N ARG A 35 4.62 -7.76 12.05
CA ARG A 35 3.34 -7.08 11.73
C ARG A 35 3.55 -5.93 10.76
N LEU A 36 4.51 -5.03 11.02
CA LEU A 36 4.79 -3.91 10.12
C LEU A 36 5.16 -4.38 8.70
N PHE A 37 5.95 -5.45 8.59
CA PHE A 37 6.24 -6.05 7.29
C PHE A 37 5.01 -6.63 6.61
N ARG A 38 4.13 -7.35 7.33
CA ARG A 38 2.90 -7.90 6.76
C ARG A 38 1.96 -6.81 6.24
N LEU A 39 1.78 -5.71 6.98
CA LEU A 39 0.99 -4.56 6.55
C LEU A 39 1.60 -3.84 5.34
N GLY A 40 2.92 -3.64 5.36
CA GLY A 40 3.65 -3.06 4.23
C GLY A 40 3.60 -3.94 2.99
N ASN A 41 3.75 -5.26 3.14
CA ASN A 41 3.66 -6.24 2.06
C ASN A 41 2.25 -6.29 1.46
N ALA A 42 1.21 -6.24 2.30
CA ALA A 42 -0.18 -6.18 1.86
C ALA A 42 -0.45 -4.92 1.04
N SER A 43 -0.02 -3.76 1.54
CA SER A 43 -0.14 -2.47 0.85
C SER A 43 0.63 -2.44 -0.47
N TYR A 44 1.84 -3.00 -0.49
CA TYR A 44 2.62 -3.13 -1.72
C TYR A 44 1.91 -4.00 -2.76
N ARG A 45 1.35 -5.15 -2.34
CA ARG A 45 0.59 -6.05 -3.24
C ARG A 45 -0.64 -5.36 -3.83
N TYR A 46 -1.34 -4.54 -3.05
CA TYR A 46 -2.43 -3.70 -3.56
C TYR A 46 -1.93 -2.75 -4.66
N GLN A 47 -0.84 -2.03 -4.39
CA GLN A 47 -0.27 -1.06 -5.33
C GLN A 47 0.26 -1.72 -6.62
N GLN A 48 0.66 -2.99 -6.56
CA GLN A 48 1.05 -3.77 -7.73
C GLN A 48 -0.13 -4.14 -8.63
N GLN A 49 -1.38 -4.15 -8.12
CA GLN A 49 -2.56 -4.40 -8.96
C GLN A 49 -2.74 -3.31 -10.03
N ALA A 50 -2.21 -2.11 -9.81
CA ALA A 50 -2.27 -1.00 -10.75
C ALA A 50 -1.00 -0.84 -11.61
N ALA A 51 0.04 -1.63 -11.38
CA ALA A 51 1.33 -1.42 -12.03
C ALA A 51 1.22 -1.73 -13.53
N GLY A 52 1.38 -0.71 -14.37
CA GLY A 52 1.21 -0.83 -15.83
C GLY A 52 -0.23 -0.69 -16.33
N GLU A 53 -1.22 -0.63 -15.42
CA GLU A 53 -2.65 -0.58 -15.75
C GLU A 53 -3.26 0.83 -15.66
N VAL A 54 -2.54 1.79 -15.05
CA VAL A 54 -2.98 3.18 -14.94
C VAL A 54 -3.00 3.83 -16.33
N THR A 55 -4.10 4.52 -16.65
CA THR A 55 -4.31 5.19 -17.93
C THR A 55 -4.29 6.72 -17.82
N GLU A 56 -4.22 7.42 -18.95
CA GLU A 56 -4.43 8.88 -18.99
C GLU A 56 -5.84 9.28 -18.51
N ASP A 57 -6.84 8.43 -18.74
CA ASP A 57 -8.19 8.68 -18.26
C ASP A 57 -8.26 8.62 -16.73
N ASP A 58 -7.59 7.63 -16.11
CA ASP A 58 -7.41 7.57 -14.65
C ASP A 58 -6.78 8.86 -14.12
N PHE A 59 -5.74 9.35 -14.80
CA PHE A 59 -5.05 10.57 -14.43
C PHE A 59 -5.94 11.82 -14.52
N ARG A 60 -6.68 12.02 -15.63
CA ARG A 60 -7.58 13.18 -15.77
C ARG A 60 -8.70 13.15 -14.74
N HIS A 61 -9.29 11.99 -14.48
CA HIS A 61 -10.30 11.85 -13.44
C HIS A 61 -9.71 12.10 -12.05
N TRP A 62 -8.50 11.60 -11.78
CA TRP A 62 -7.82 11.83 -10.51
C TRP A 62 -7.56 13.34 -10.31
N LEU A 63 -7.05 14.04 -11.32
CA LEU A 63 -6.82 15.49 -11.30
C LEU A 63 -8.08 16.28 -10.94
N ALA A 64 -9.25 15.89 -11.46
CA ALA A 64 -10.52 16.55 -11.20
C ALA A 64 -10.94 16.51 -9.71
N GLY A 65 -10.46 15.51 -8.95
CA GLY A 65 -10.71 15.38 -7.52
C GLY A 65 -9.65 16.04 -6.62
N LEU A 66 -8.57 16.60 -7.19
CA LEU A 66 -7.49 17.19 -6.41
C LEU A 66 -7.75 18.65 -6.04
N PRO A 67 -7.25 19.12 -4.88
CA PRO A 67 -7.20 20.54 -4.57
C PRO A 67 -6.46 21.33 -5.66
N GLU A 68 -6.93 22.53 -5.99
CA GLU A 68 -6.49 23.31 -7.15
C GLU A 68 -4.96 23.41 -7.29
N LYS A 69 -4.26 23.76 -6.21
CA LYS A 69 -2.79 23.86 -6.20
C LYS A 69 -2.10 22.55 -6.58
N MET A 70 -2.61 21.43 -6.07
CA MET A 70 -2.06 20.10 -6.36
C MET A 70 -2.43 19.67 -7.77
N ARG A 71 -3.67 19.93 -8.21
CA ARG A 71 -4.12 19.70 -9.59
C ARG A 71 -3.19 20.40 -10.59
N LEU A 72 -2.94 21.69 -10.42
CA LEU A 72 -2.06 22.48 -11.31
C LEU A 72 -0.63 21.93 -11.34
N ALA A 73 -0.10 21.52 -10.19
CA ALA A 73 1.24 20.92 -10.12
C ALA A 73 1.30 19.58 -10.87
N MET A 74 0.33 18.69 -10.63
CA MET A 74 0.28 17.38 -11.27
C MET A 74 -0.01 17.48 -12.76
N GLU A 75 -0.88 18.40 -13.18
CA GLU A 75 -1.17 18.67 -14.59
C GLU A 75 0.06 19.16 -15.34
N ARG A 76 0.85 20.06 -14.74
CA ARG A 76 2.13 20.53 -15.29
C ARG A 76 3.13 19.39 -15.44
N ASP A 77 3.23 18.52 -14.43
CA ASP A 77 4.18 17.40 -14.43
C ASP A 77 3.75 16.29 -15.42
N GLY A 78 2.45 16.17 -15.66
CA GLY A 78 1.85 15.29 -16.66
C GLY A 78 1.71 13.84 -16.23
N PHE A 79 1.07 13.05 -17.10
CA PHE A 79 0.73 11.65 -16.83
C PHE A 79 1.96 10.77 -16.63
N GLU A 80 2.95 10.86 -17.51
CA GLU A 80 4.13 10.00 -17.48
C GLU A 80 4.94 10.12 -16.19
N ALA A 81 5.04 11.33 -15.64
CA ALA A 81 5.67 11.57 -14.34
C ALA A 81 4.81 11.05 -13.18
N SER A 82 3.48 11.06 -13.34
CA SER A 82 2.51 10.78 -12.27
C SER A 82 2.07 9.31 -12.21
N LYS A 83 2.18 8.52 -13.28
CA LYS A 83 1.60 7.16 -13.40
C LYS A 83 2.07 6.15 -12.36
N ASN A 84 3.18 6.43 -11.68
CA ASN A 84 3.73 5.60 -10.61
C ASN A 84 3.39 6.10 -9.20
N SER A 85 2.66 7.22 -9.06
CA SER A 85 2.19 7.72 -7.78
C SER A 85 1.23 6.74 -7.11
N LEU A 86 1.41 6.51 -5.80
CA LEU A 86 0.55 5.63 -5.01
C LEU A 86 -0.89 6.13 -4.95
N SER A 87 -1.11 7.45 -4.94
CA SER A 87 -2.45 8.04 -4.90
C SER A 87 -3.18 7.83 -6.22
N LEU A 88 -2.50 7.99 -7.35
CA LEU A 88 -3.09 7.76 -8.67
C LEU A 88 -3.35 6.28 -8.91
N ARG A 89 -2.43 5.40 -8.52
CA ARG A 89 -2.63 3.94 -8.57
C ARG A 89 -3.82 3.50 -7.72
N ARG A 90 -3.94 4.03 -6.50
CA ARG A 90 -5.10 3.78 -5.65
C ARG A 90 -6.39 4.25 -6.31
N HIS A 91 -6.40 5.47 -6.84
CA HIS A 91 -7.56 6.04 -7.56
C HIS A 91 -7.99 5.16 -8.75
N ALA A 92 -7.02 4.69 -9.55
CA ALA A 92 -7.27 3.79 -10.66
C ALA A 92 -7.91 2.46 -10.21
N LEU A 93 -7.45 1.89 -9.11
CA LEU A 93 -8.04 0.65 -8.56
C LEU A 93 -9.44 0.86 -8.03
N GLU A 94 -9.68 1.94 -7.29
CA GLU A 94 -11.00 2.27 -6.75
C GLU A 94 -12.02 2.53 -7.87
N ARG A 95 -11.60 3.13 -8.99
CA ARG A 95 -12.43 3.27 -10.20
C ARG A 95 -12.81 1.93 -10.85
N ARG A 96 -12.10 0.86 -10.53
CA ARG A 96 -12.31 -0.50 -11.03
C ARG A 96 -12.88 -1.42 -9.93
N ASP A 97 -13.51 -0.83 -8.91
CA ASP A 97 -14.13 -1.50 -7.76
C ASP A 97 -13.16 -2.36 -6.91
N LEU A 98 -11.86 -2.11 -7.01
CA LEU A 98 -10.84 -2.71 -6.16
C LEU A 98 -10.51 -1.75 -5.01
N GLY A 99 -11.34 -1.78 -3.97
CA GLY A 99 -11.16 -0.94 -2.78
C GLY A 99 -9.97 -1.36 -1.91
N HIS A 100 -9.23 -0.38 -1.39
CA HIS A 100 -8.04 -0.63 -0.57
C HIS A 100 -8.33 -1.45 0.69
N ASP A 101 -9.33 -1.03 1.46
CA ASP A 101 -9.67 -1.66 2.75
C ASP A 101 -10.17 -3.09 2.57
N ALA A 102 -11.08 -3.30 1.59
CA ALA A 102 -11.58 -4.62 1.25
C ALA A 102 -10.45 -5.56 0.81
N PHE A 103 -9.50 -5.06 0.01
CA PHE A 103 -8.34 -5.84 -0.40
C PHE A 103 -7.44 -6.21 0.79
N LEU A 104 -7.14 -5.25 1.67
CA LEU A 104 -6.30 -5.50 2.84
C LEU A 104 -6.97 -6.50 3.80
N GLN A 105 -8.25 -6.33 4.08
CA GLN A 105 -9.02 -7.23 4.93
C GLN A 105 -9.02 -8.68 4.40
N ALA A 106 -9.04 -8.87 3.08
CA ALA A 106 -9.04 -10.19 2.46
C ALA A 106 -7.70 -10.93 2.58
N ILE A 107 -6.58 -10.23 2.78
CA ILE A 107 -5.24 -10.84 2.75
C ILE A 107 -4.48 -10.78 4.07
N LEU A 108 -4.88 -9.88 4.98
CA LEU A 108 -4.31 -9.78 6.32
C LEU A 108 -4.94 -10.82 7.25
N SER A 109 -4.21 -11.16 8.31
CA SER A 109 -4.83 -11.88 9.43
C SER A 109 -5.86 -10.96 10.13
N PRO A 110 -6.85 -11.52 10.85
CA PRO A 110 -7.79 -10.71 11.62
C PRO A 110 -7.11 -9.76 12.62
N GLU A 111 -6.00 -10.19 13.23
CA GLU A 111 -5.22 -9.40 14.19
C GLU A 111 -4.53 -8.20 13.53
N ASP A 112 -3.92 -8.40 12.36
CA ASP A 112 -3.27 -7.30 11.64
C ASP A 112 -4.29 -6.34 11.02
N TRP A 113 -5.45 -6.87 10.59
CA TRP A 113 -6.56 -6.03 10.13
C TRP A 113 -7.11 -5.15 11.26
N ALA A 114 -7.33 -5.72 12.45
CA ALA A 114 -7.74 -4.95 13.62
C ALA A 114 -6.75 -3.82 13.94
N TYR A 115 -5.45 -4.14 13.93
CA TYR A 115 -4.40 -3.14 14.14
C TYR A 115 -4.39 -2.04 13.06
N GLN A 116 -4.60 -2.39 11.79
CA GLN A 116 -4.71 -1.42 10.70
C GLN A 116 -5.90 -0.45 10.93
N GLN A 117 -7.03 -0.96 11.40
CA GLN A 117 -8.22 -0.16 11.70
C GLN A 117 -7.99 0.78 12.90
N GLU A 118 -7.25 0.35 13.92
CA GLU A 118 -6.85 1.21 15.04
C GLU A 118 -5.93 2.36 14.60
N LEU A 119 -4.97 2.07 13.72
CA LEU A 119 -4.08 3.09 13.15
C LEU A 119 -4.86 4.15 12.34
N ALA A 120 -5.87 3.72 11.58
CA ALA A 120 -6.70 4.63 10.78
C ALA A 120 -7.54 5.57 11.67
N GLN A 121 -8.04 5.08 12.81
CA GLN A 121 -8.85 5.86 13.74
C GLN A 121 -8.02 6.80 14.63
N SER A 122 -6.77 6.43 14.93
CA SER A 122 -5.86 7.23 15.75
C SER A 122 -5.17 8.37 14.98
N SER A 123 -5.26 8.38 13.65
CA SER A 123 -4.78 9.50 12.83
C SER A 123 -5.85 10.60 12.82
N PRO A 124 -5.56 11.85 13.25
CA PRO A 124 -6.54 12.92 13.21
C PRO A 124 -6.99 13.16 11.76
N PRO A 125 -8.28 13.52 11.53
CA PRO A 125 -8.74 13.86 10.19
C PRO A 125 -7.92 15.03 9.67
N LYS A 126 -7.42 14.88 8.43
CA LYS A 126 -6.69 15.94 7.71
C LYS A 126 -7.57 17.15 7.45
#